data_AF-A0A800AGK1-F1
#
_entry.id   AF-A0A800AGK1-F1
#
_cell.length_a   1.000
_cell.length_b   1.000
_cell.length_c   1.000
_cell.angle_alpha   90.00
_cell.angle_beta   90.00
_cell.angle_gamma   90.00
#
_symmetry.space_group_name_H-M   'P 1'
#
loop_
_entity.id
_entity.type
_entity.pdbx_description
1 polymer ?
#
loop_
_entity_poly.entity_id
_entity_poly.type
_entity_poly.pdbx_seq_one_letter_code
_entity_poly.pdbx_strand_id
1 'polypeptide(L)' 'MNYRQYSMSKIPIALQLYSVREDCTRNLSGTLEAVAKMGYEGVEFAGYYGRDAKEIRKLCDDVGLP' A
#
# COMPACT_ATOMS: atom_id res chain seq x y z
N MET A 1 -27.57 -33.48 3.78
CA MET A 1 -27.46 -32.00 3.84
C MET A 1 -26.11 -31.62 3.26
N ASN A 2 -26.08 -31.02 2.06
CA ASN A 2 -24.84 -30.59 1.41
C ASN A 2 -24.57 -29.13 1.79
N TYR A 3 -23.53 -28.87 2.58
CA TYR A 3 -23.07 -27.52 2.84
C TYR A 3 -22.34 -27.01 1.61
N ARG A 4 -22.89 -25.98 0.95
CA ARG A 4 -22.16 -25.22 -0.07
C ARG A 4 -21.01 -24.50 0.64
N GLN A 5 -19.79 -24.91 0.35
CA GLN A 5 -18.60 -24.22 0.83
C GLN A 5 -18.49 -22.88 0.08
N TYR A 6 -18.87 -21.79 0.74
CA TYR A 6 -18.64 -20.45 0.21
C TYR A 6 -17.14 -20.20 0.32
N SER A 7 -16.43 -20.20 -0.81
CA SER A 7 -15.08 -19.66 -0.85
C SER A 7 -15.20 -18.15 -0.63
N MET A 8 -14.84 -17.67 0.57
CA MET A 8 -14.67 -16.23 0.77
C MET A 8 -13.41 -15.82 0.01
N SER A 9 -13.59 -15.15 -1.12
CA SER A 9 -12.49 -14.49 -1.81
C SER A 9 -11.77 -13.58 -0.82
N LYS A 10 -10.44 -13.72 -0.72
CA LYS A 10 -9.62 -12.86 0.14
C LYS A 10 -9.80 -11.42 -0.35
N ILE A 11 -10.29 -10.53 0.51
CA ILE A 11 -10.36 -9.10 0.23
C ILE A 11 -8.98 -8.51 0.56
N PRO A 12 -8.27 -7.90 -0.41
CA PRO A 12 -6.99 -7.25 -0.16
C PRO A 12 -7.12 -6.13 0.88
N ILE A 13 -6.11 -5.98 1.73
CA ILE A 13 -6.07 -4.92 2.75
C ILE A 13 -5.04 -3.87 2.35
N ALA A 14 -5.48 -2.62 2.21
CA ALA A 14 -4.63 -1.48 1.92
C ALA A 14 -4.42 -0.60 3.16
N LEU A 15 -3.26 0.07 3.23
CA LEU A 15 -2.98 1.06 4.28
C LEU A 15 -3.27 2.47 3.76
N GLN A 16 -4.11 3.19 4.49
CA GLN A 16 -4.29 4.62 4.27
C GLN A 16 -3.08 5.38 4.87
N LEU A 17 -2.30 6.07 4.03
CA LEU A 17 -1.00 6.64 4.42
C LEU A 17 -1.09 7.88 5.32
N TYR A 18 -2.27 8.48 5.51
CA TYR A 18 -2.42 9.62 6.43
C TYR A 18 -2.06 9.22 7.87
N SER A 19 -2.31 7.97 8.26
CA SER A 19 -1.95 7.42 9.58
C SER A 19 -0.44 7.45 9.84
N VAL A 20 0.38 7.41 8.79
CA VAL A 20 1.86 7.39 8.84
C VAL A 20 2.49 8.55 8.06
N ARG A 21 1.73 9.65 7.85
CA ARG A 21 2.13 10.77 6.99
C ARG A 21 3.44 11.45 7.41
N GLU A 22 3.77 11.41 8.70
CA GLU A 22 5.02 11.96 9.24
C GLU A 22 6.23 11.11 8.85
N ASP A 23 6.08 9.78 8.76
CA ASP A 23 7.11 8.90 8.20
C ASP A 23 7.24 9.12 6.69
N CYS A 24 6.11 9.23 5.97
CA CYS A 24 6.13 9.51 4.53
C CYS A 24 6.81 10.84 4.19
N THR A 25 6.60 11.87 5.01
CA THR A 25 7.26 13.19 4.84
C THR A 25 8.77 13.09 5.02
N ARG A 26 9.24 12.23 5.93
CA ARG A 26 10.67 12.00 6.19
C ARG A 26 11.32 11.13 5.13
N ASN A 27 10.66 10.03 4.74
CA ASN A 27 11.18 9.05 3.79
C ASN A 27 10.06 8.19 3.18
N LEU A 28 9.39 8.71 2.15
CA LEU A 28 8.30 8.00 1.47
C LEU A 28 8.69 6.60 0.97
N SER A 29 9.87 6.44 0.35
CA SER A 29 10.27 5.13 -0.21
C SER A 29 10.49 4.09 0.89
N GLY A 30 11.16 4.48 1.99
CA GLY A 30 11.34 3.61 3.14
C GLY A 30 10.01 3.25 3.84
N THR A 31 9.06 4.18 3.88
CA THR A 31 7.71 3.90 4.40
C THR A 31 6.97 2.90 3.53
N LEU A 32 6.96 3.08 2.20
CA LEU A 32 6.31 2.14 1.27
C LEU A 32 6.94 0.73 1.35
N GLU A 33 8.26 0.64 1.45
CA GLU A 33 8.97 -0.63 1.65
C GLU A 33 8.56 -1.31 2.96
N ALA A 34 8.44 -0.56 4.06
CA ALA A 34 8.00 -1.09 5.34
C ALA A 34 6.55 -1.61 5.27
N VAL A 35 5.66 -0.85 4.62
CA VAL A 35 4.24 -1.22 4.44
C VAL A 35 4.10 -2.52 3.63
N ALA A 36 4.84 -2.63 2.52
CA ALA A 36 4.86 -3.86 1.72
C ALA A 36 5.39 -5.06 2.54
N LYS A 37 6.47 -4.87 3.32
CA LYS A 37 7.01 -5.93 4.20
C LYS A 37 6.06 -6.35 5.33
N MET A 38 5.17 -5.46 5.77
CA MET A 38 4.11 -5.79 6.74
C MET A 38 3.00 -6.66 6.14
N GLY A 39 2.94 -6.80 4.82
CA GLY A 39 1.95 -7.63 4.12
C GLY A 39 0.69 -6.89 3.69
N TYR A 40 0.70 -5.55 3.69
CA TYR A 40 -0.36 -4.78 3.04
C TYR A 40 -0.28 -4.97 1.52
N GLU A 41 -1.45 -5.04 0.89
CA GLU A 41 -1.60 -5.34 -0.54
C GLU A 41 -1.89 -4.07 -1.37
N GLY A 42 -1.87 -2.90 -0.73
CA GLY A 42 -2.12 -1.61 -1.36
C GLY A 42 -1.90 -0.43 -0.42
N VAL A 43 -1.87 0.76 -0.99
CA VAL A 43 -1.79 2.02 -0.24
C VAL A 43 -2.75 3.05 -0.82
N GLU A 44 -3.27 3.91 0.05
CA GLU A 44 -3.97 5.12 -0.35
C GLU A 44 -3.13 6.34 0.03
N PHE A 45 -2.74 7.13 -0.98
CA PHE A 45 -1.86 8.27 -0.79
C PHE A 45 -2.56 9.43 -0.08
N ALA A 46 -1.84 10.04 0.85
CA ALA A 46 -2.22 11.28 1.53
C ALA A 46 -1.33 12.45 1.05
N GLY A 47 -1.08 12.52 -0.25
CA GLY A 47 -0.14 13.44 -0.90
C GLY A 47 1.08 12.72 -1.49
N TYR A 48 1.80 13.41 -2.39
CA TYR A 48 2.97 12.86 -3.11
C TYR A 48 4.32 13.45 -2.68
N TYR A 49 4.33 14.32 -1.66
CA TYR A 49 5.56 14.81 -1.04
C TYR A 49 6.57 15.43 -2.04
N GLY A 50 6.04 16.18 -3.01
CA GLY A 50 6.85 16.86 -4.04
C GLY A 50 7.24 15.99 -5.23
N ARG A 51 6.80 14.73 -5.29
CA ARG A 51 7.07 13.81 -6.40
C ARG A 51 6.00 13.85 -7.47
N ASP A 52 6.40 13.60 -8.71
CA ASP A 52 5.46 13.45 -9.82
C ASP A 52 4.84 12.03 -9.89
N ALA A 53 3.84 11.86 -10.75
CA ALA A 53 3.14 10.59 -10.89
C ALA A 53 4.03 9.44 -11.40
N LYS A 54 5.06 9.72 -12.19
CA LYS A 54 5.99 8.69 -12.69
C LYS A 54 6.91 8.20 -11.58
N GLU A 55 7.39 9.11 -10.74
CA GLU A 55 8.18 8.78 -9.56
C GLU A 55 7.36 7.95 -8.57
N ILE A 56 6.12 8.36 -8.28
CA ILE A 56 5.22 7.61 -7.40
C ILE A 56 4.97 6.21 -7.94
N ARG A 57 4.66 6.09 -9.24
CA ARG A 57 4.44 4.81 -9.89
C ARG A 57 5.67 3.90 -9.76
N LYS A 58 6.86 4.45 -10.01
CA LYS A 58 8.11 3.71 -9.86
C LYS A 58 8.32 3.21 -8.43
N LEU A 59 8.06 4.05 -7.42
CA LEU A 59 8.18 3.64 -6.02
C LEU A 59 7.25 2.47 -5.66
N CYS A 60 6.01 2.53 -6.14
CA CYS A 60 5.03 1.45 -5.98
C CYS A 60 5.49 0.16 -6.68
N ASP A 61 5.92 0.25 -7.94
CA ASP A 61 6.41 -0.90 -8.72
C ASP A 61 7.65 -1.55 -8.05
N ASP A 62 8.56 -0.74 -7.49
CA ASP A 62 9.79 -1.20 -6.81
C ASP A 62 9.48 -2.05 -5.55
N VAL A 63 8.32 -1.86 -4.92
CA VAL A 63 7.92 -2.59 -3.69
C VAL A 63 6.71 -3.51 -3.88
N GLY A 64 6.17 -3.61 -5.11
CA GLY A 64 5.04 -4.48 -5.43
C GLY A 64 3.69 -4.00 -4.91
N LEU A 65 3.52 -2.68 -4.71
CA LEU A 65 2.24 -2.09 -4.32
C LEU A 65 1.50 -1.53 -5.55
N PRO A 66 0.16 -1.64 -5.62
CA PRO A 66 -0.66 -0.96 -6.62
C PRO A 66 -0.77 0.54 -6.40
#